data_AF-F4LXH2-F1
#
_entry.id   AF-F4LXH2-F1
#
_cell.length_a   1.000
_cell.length_b   1.000
_cell.length_c   1.000
_cell.angle_alpha   90.00
_cell.angle_beta   90.00
_cell.angle_gamma   90.00
#
_symmetry.space_group_name_H-M   'P 1'
#
loop_
_entity.id
_entity.type
_entity.pdbx_description
1 polymer ?
#
loop_
_entity_poly.entity_id
_entity_poly.type
_entity_poly.pdbx_seq_one_letter_code
_entity_poly.pdbx_strand_id
1 'polypeptide(L)'
;MKSFQLFGFECKTQIRNMTFLIILAIFSVFAVSQLTEIFHMPVKSEQDIQALEQSGDRDYIFVKNSEADLASNAVQFLKERIEDGSIPQNLAPQFDKVFKMLKNGIHSFDDVLSEMQNNETVSPWLLACKAQFGQRFGSVQEVNQMILSDLGNTGYSPKLYEKYVTYIQIIASLIIFPLFLFLFTRDYRHGMYEIVYMQPINSSKYLILRYLGAFIPLMLYLYGLGVILNLISAARFATMGYTYEYTLFLPYFMTYIFPTIFFLSSLLTVLILLIKKVTAVFPLYIIFVILNVTPNVFGPNGGWIKAISPIIRLDEVTGTIQATMVNRIIYLVLSMAFLAVACKIYKRLKTDLRKGITI
;
A
#
# COMPACT_ATOMS: atom_id res chain seq x y z
N MET A 1 -38.16 -12.58 0.33
CA MET A 1 -37.58 -13.64 1.19
C MET A 1 -36.62 -14.59 0.48
N LYS A 2 -37.02 -15.34 -0.57
CA LYS A 2 -36.16 -16.36 -1.21
C LYS A 2 -34.78 -15.88 -1.70
N SER A 3 -34.67 -14.62 -2.17
CA SER A 3 -33.40 -14.08 -2.70
C SER A 3 -32.41 -13.66 -1.62
N PHE A 4 -32.88 -13.17 -0.48
CA PHE A 4 -32.03 -12.88 0.67
C PHE A 4 -31.51 -14.17 1.31
N GLN A 5 -32.33 -15.22 1.34
CA GLN A 5 -31.91 -16.55 1.80
C GLN A 5 -30.82 -17.13 0.91
N LEU A 6 -30.96 -17.02 -0.42
CA LEU A 6 -29.93 -17.48 -1.37
C LEU A 6 -28.64 -16.65 -1.27
N PHE A 7 -28.76 -15.33 -1.12
CA PHE A 7 -27.62 -14.46 -0.88
C PHE A 7 -26.86 -14.87 0.40
N GLY A 8 -27.57 -15.01 1.52
CA GLY A 8 -26.98 -15.44 2.79
C GLY A 8 -26.36 -16.82 2.70
N PHE A 9 -26.95 -17.73 1.92
CA PHE A 9 -26.38 -19.05 1.64
C PHE A 9 -25.06 -18.96 0.88
N GLU A 10 -24.96 -18.15 -0.18
CA GLU A 10 -23.70 -17.96 -0.92
C GLU A 10 -22.60 -17.36 -0.05
N CYS A 11 -22.91 -16.31 0.73
CA CYS A 11 -21.95 -15.74 1.68
C CYS A 11 -21.49 -16.76 2.73
N LYS A 12 -22.42 -17.50 3.34
CA LYS A 12 -22.09 -18.53 4.33
C LYS A 12 -21.26 -19.66 3.73
N THR A 13 -21.56 -20.06 2.50
CA THR A 13 -20.82 -21.09 1.78
C THR A 13 -19.39 -20.61 1.49
N GLN A 14 -19.24 -19.34 1.09
CA GLN A 14 -17.93 -18.76 0.81
C GLN A 14 -17.08 -18.64 2.09
N ILE A 15 -17.64 -18.16 3.19
CA ILE A 15 -16.92 -18.01 4.47
C ILE A 15 -16.47 -19.36 5.04
N ARG A 16 -17.21 -20.45 4.76
CA ARG A 16 -16.84 -21.81 5.19
C ARG A 16 -15.91 -22.54 4.21
N ASN A 17 -15.63 -21.95 3.05
CA ASN A 17 -14.81 -22.57 2.03
C ASN A 17 -13.32 -22.53 2.42
N MET A 18 -12.68 -23.69 2.52
CA MET A 18 -11.26 -23.79 2.88
C MET A 18 -10.36 -23.02 1.92
N THR A 19 -10.63 -23.04 0.61
CA THR A 19 -9.83 -22.26 -0.36
C THR A 19 -9.94 -20.76 -0.09
N PHE A 20 -11.13 -20.28 0.21
CA PHE A 20 -11.34 -18.88 0.56
C PHE A 20 -10.59 -18.51 1.84
N LEU A 21 -10.67 -19.35 2.89
CA LEU A 21 -9.97 -19.12 4.15
C LEU A 21 -8.45 -19.17 3.99
N ILE A 22 -7.90 -20.10 3.20
CA ILE A 22 -6.46 -20.17 2.91
C ILE A 22 -6.00 -18.91 2.19
N ILE A 23 -6.76 -18.45 1.18
CA ILE A 23 -6.46 -17.22 0.45
C ILE A 23 -6.45 -16.01 1.40
N LEU A 24 -7.44 -15.91 2.29
CA LEU A 24 -7.48 -14.83 3.28
C LEU A 24 -6.37 -14.95 4.34
N ALA A 25 -5.97 -16.15 4.73
CA ALA A 25 -4.86 -16.35 5.66
C ALA A 25 -3.53 -15.90 5.03
N ILE A 26 -3.27 -16.29 3.77
CA ILE A 26 -2.12 -15.82 3.01
C ILE A 26 -2.16 -14.29 2.89
N PHE A 27 -3.32 -13.72 2.56
CA PHE A 27 -3.51 -12.28 2.52
C PHE A 27 -3.15 -11.63 3.86
N SER A 28 -3.66 -12.14 4.97
CA SER A 28 -3.38 -11.63 6.33
C SER A 28 -1.87 -11.57 6.59
N VAL A 29 -1.13 -12.62 6.24
CA VAL A 29 0.33 -12.67 6.42
C VAL A 29 1.01 -11.57 5.61
N PHE A 30 0.67 -11.43 4.32
CA PHE A 30 1.23 -10.37 3.48
C PHE A 30 0.84 -8.98 4.00
N ALA A 31 -0.44 -8.77 4.33
CA ALA A 31 -0.95 -7.49 4.84
C ALA A 31 -0.23 -7.05 6.12
N VAL A 32 -0.07 -7.97 7.08
CA VAL A 32 0.64 -7.71 8.34
C VAL A 32 2.13 -7.49 8.10
N SER A 33 2.76 -8.21 7.18
CA SER A 33 4.18 -8.02 6.84
C SER A 33 4.49 -6.65 6.23
N GLN A 34 3.52 -6.02 5.54
CA GLN A 34 3.69 -4.69 4.95
C GLN A 34 3.36 -3.56 5.94
N LEU A 35 2.90 -3.89 7.15
CA LEU A 35 2.41 -2.94 8.14
C LEU A 35 2.94 -3.27 9.54
N THR A 36 4.19 -3.73 9.62
CA THR A 36 4.81 -4.17 10.88
C THR A 36 5.02 -3.02 11.86
N GLU A 37 5.11 -1.78 11.37
CA GLU A 37 5.42 -0.59 12.19
C GLU A 37 4.33 -0.30 13.23
N ILE A 38 3.09 -0.72 12.95
CA ILE A 38 1.96 -0.64 13.88
C ILE A 38 2.30 -1.31 15.22
N PHE A 39 3.12 -2.36 15.19
CA PHE A 39 3.53 -3.13 16.36
C PHE A 39 4.75 -2.55 17.07
N HIS A 40 5.29 -1.42 16.60
CA HIS A 40 6.46 -0.76 17.19
C HIS A 40 6.24 0.73 17.48
N MET A 41 5.10 1.30 17.06
CA MET A 41 4.71 2.67 17.37
C MET A 41 3.59 2.73 18.43
N PRO A 42 3.65 3.68 19.38
CA PRO A 42 4.85 4.41 19.82
C PRO A 42 5.94 3.45 20.34
N VAL A 43 7.18 3.94 20.37
CA VAL A 43 8.39 3.17 20.66
C VAL A 43 8.55 2.97 22.16
N LYS A 44 8.68 1.72 22.62
CA LYS A 44 8.88 1.39 24.05
C LYS A 44 10.34 1.18 24.42
N SER A 45 11.17 0.77 23.48
CA SER A 45 12.57 0.41 23.72
C SER A 45 13.42 0.63 22.46
N GLU A 46 14.75 0.55 22.61
CA GLU A 46 15.66 0.56 21.45
C GLU A 46 15.41 -0.60 20.49
N GLN A 47 14.84 -1.71 20.96
CA GLN A 47 14.46 -2.83 20.09
C GLN A 47 13.32 -2.44 19.13
N ASP A 48 12.37 -1.60 19.57
CA ASP A 48 11.32 -1.07 18.70
C ASP A 48 11.93 -0.16 17.62
N ILE A 49 12.97 0.62 17.94
CA ILE A 49 13.69 1.46 16.97
C ILE A 49 14.39 0.60 15.91
N GLN A 50 15.08 -0.46 16.34
CA GLN A 50 15.72 -1.40 15.41
C GLN A 50 14.70 -2.14 14.54
N ALA A 51 13.55 -2.52 15.10
CA ALA A 51 12.48 -3.16 14.34
C ALA A 51 11.87 -2.22 13.28
N LEU A 52 11.70 -0.93 13.62
CA LEU A 52 11.27 0.10 12.67
C LEU A 52 12.30 0.30 11.56
N GLU A 53 13.59 0.35 11.90
CA GLU A 53 14.67 0.42 10.90
C GLU A 53 14.63 -0.77 9.92
N GLN A 54 14.50 -1.99 10.45
CA GLN A 54 14.41 -3.22 9.65
C GLN A 54 13.16 -3.26 8.77
N SER A 55 12.06 -2.65 9.22
CA SER A 55 10.83 -2.51 8.42
C SER A 55 10.94 -1.47 7.30
N GLY A 56 12.01 -0.66 7.30
CA GLY A 56 12.22 0.40 6.32
C GLY A 56 11.54 1.73 6.67
N ASP A 57 10.86 1.82 7.81
CA ASP A 57 10.23 3.06 8.29
C ASP A 57 11.22 3.92 9.06
N ARG A 58 11.80 4.87 8.33
CA ARG A 58 12.90 5.73 8.80
C ARG A 58 12.43 7.11 9.24
N ASP A 59 11.20 7.49 8.93
CA ASP A 59 10.72 8.87 9.04
C ASP A 59 10.76 9.39 10.49
N TYR A 60 10.57 8.51 11.47
CA TYR A 60 10.44 8.88 12.89
C TYR A 60 11.62 8.45 13.78
N ILE A 61 12.51 7.57 13.29
CA ILE A 61 13.62 7.03 14.10
C ILE A 61 14.91 7.85 14.00
N PHE A 62 15.00 8.72 12.99
CA PHE A 62 16.14 9.61 12.79
C PHE A 62 15.85 11.01 13.33
N VAL A 63 16.71 11.48 14.22
CA VAL A 63 16.67 12.83 14.75
C VAL A 63 17.85 13.61 14.17
N LYS A 64 17.63 14.89 13.86
CA LYS A 64 18.71 15.76 13.41
C LYS A 64 19.80 15.81 14.48
N ASN A 65 21.04 15.61 14.06
CA ASN A 65 22.16 15.74 14.96
C ASN A 65 22.36 17.22 15.35
N SER A 66 22.97 17.49 16.50
CA SER A 66 23.29 18.88 16.83
C SER A 66 24.29 19.45 15.83
N GLU A 67 24.24 20.76 15.55
CA GLU A 67 25.19 21.37 14.60
C GLU A 67 26.65 21.17 15.06
N ALA A 68 26.89 21.17 16.38
CA ALA A 68 28.19 20.91 16.96
C ALA A 68 28.66 19.47 16.72
N ASP A 69 27.78 18.48 16.90
CA ASP A 69 28.11 17.07 16.66
C ASP A 69 28.32 16.78 15.18
N LEU A 70 27.49 17.34 14.30
CA LEU A 70 27.66 17.27 12.85
C LEU A 70 29.01 17.88 12.43
N ALA A 71 29.33 19.08 12.91
CA ALA A 71 30.60 19.74 12.61
C ALA A 71 31.80 18.94 13.13
N SER A 72 31.75 18.44 14.37
CA SER A 72 32.83 17.65 14.98
C SER A 72 33.05 16.34 14.23
N ASN A 73 31.99 15.57 13.98
CA ASN A 73 32.08 14.29 13.28
C ASN A 73 32.53 14.46 11.82
N ALA A 74 32.06 15.52 11.14
CA ALA A 74 32.53 15.84 9.78
C ALA A 74 34.02 16.19 9.76
N VAL A 75 34.49 17.02 10.70
CA VAL A 75 35.92 17.37 10.79
C VAL A 75 36.77 16.14 11.07
N GLN A 76 36.34 15.27 11.97
CA GLN A 76 37.04 14.02 12.27
C GLN A 76 37.09 13.11 11.03
N PHE A 77 35.95 12.85 10.41
CA PHE A 77 35.85 12.00 9.23
C PHE A 77 36.73 12.50 8.07
N LEU A 78 36.70 13.81 7.78
CA LEU A 78 37.52 14.37 6.69
C LEU A 78 39.02 14.25 6.97
N LYS A 79 39.44 14.41 8.23
CA LYS A 79 40.84 14.20 8.62
C LYS A 79 41.28 12.75 8.46
N GLU A 80 40.47 11.81 8.92
CA GLU A 80 40.73 10.37 8.76
C GLU A 80 40.85 10.00 7.27
N ARG A 81 40.02 10.60 6.39
CA ARG A 81 40.08 10.38 4.93
C ARG A 81 41.30 11.00 4.25
N ILE A 82 41.86 12.05 4.82
CA ILE A 82 43.15 12.62 4.35
C ILE A 82 44.31 11.73 4.82
N GLU A 83 44.24 11.21 6.04
CA GLU A 83 45.25 10.33 6.62
C GLU A 83 45.30 8.95 5.94
N ASP A 84 44.14 8.37 5.60
CA ASP A 84 44.04 7.06 4.94
C ASP A 84 44.30 7.12 3.41
N GLY A 85 44.48 8.33 2.86
CA GLY A 85 44.78 8.57 1.44
C GLY A 85 43.57 8.55 0.52
N SER A 86 42.34 8.37 1.03
CA SER A 86 41.09 8.48 0.25
C SER A 86 40.89 9.90 -0.31
N ILE A 87 41.35 10.90 0.43
CA ILE A 87 41.56 12.27 -0.03
C ILE A 87 43.07 12.45 -0.25
N PRO A 88 43.52 12.65 -1.50
CA PRO A 88 44.93 12.89 -1.80
C PRO A 88 45.52 14.06 -1.00
N GLN A 89 46.72 13.88 -0.44
CA GLN A 89 47.37 14.91 0.40
C GLN A 89 47.58 16.25 -0.32
N ASN A 90 47.75 16.26 -1.65
CA ASN A 90 47.86 17.49 -2.44
C ASN A 90 46.56 18.31 -2.47
N LEU A 91 45.42 17.70 -2.12
CA LEU A 91 44.10 18.35 -2.04
C LEU A 91 43.73 18.75 -0.59
N ALA A 92 44.46 18.25 0.42
CA ALA A 92 44.22 18.57 1.83
C ALA A 92 44.16 20.08 2.15
N PRO A 93 44.99 20.96 1.56
CA PRO A 93 44.90 22.41 1.81
C PRO A 93 43.56 23.03 1.41
N GLN A 94 42.80 22.42 0.50
CA GLN A 94 41.48 22.91 0.11
C GLN A 94 40.44 22.75 1.23
N PHE A 95 40.69 21.87 2.22
CA PHE A 95 39.82 21.63 3.37
C PHE A 95 40.16 22.52 4.58
N ASP A 96 41.29 23.24 4.58
CA ASP A 96 41.69 24.09 5.71
C ASP A 96 40.66 25.20 6.00
N LYS A 97 40.05 25.74 4.94
CA LYS A 97 38.99 26.74 5.06
C LYS A 97 37.74 26.15 5.72
N VAL A 98 37.36 24.93 5.33
CA VAL A 98 36.25 24.18 5.95
C VAL A 98 36.52 23.93 7.43
N PHE A 99 37.71 23.46 7.78
CA PHE A 99 38.07 23.20 9.18
C PHE A 99 38.02 24.45 10.05
N LYS A 100 38.45 25.60 9.52
CA LYS A 100 38.35 26.89 10.22
C LYS A 100 36.90 27.31 10.43
N MET A 101 36.08 27.22 9.39
CA MET A 101 34.67 27.63 9.47
C MET A 101 33.87 26.77 10.44
N LEU A 102 34.05 25.44 10.40
CA LEU A 102 33.36 24.50 11.29
C LEU A 102 33.85 24.58 12.76
N LYS A 103 35.13 24.91 12.99
CA LYS A 103 35.70 25.01 14.35
C LYS A 103 35.31 26.30 15.08
N ASN A 104 35.07 27.39 14.34
CA ASN A 104 34.76 28.68 14.94
C ASN A 104 33.33 28.76 15.50
N GLY A 105 32.43 27.83 15.15
CA GLY A 105 31.05 27.77 15.65
C GLY A 105 30.16 28.95 15.24
N ILE A 106 30.64 29.84 14.36
CA ILE A 106 29.94 31.03 13.86
C ILE A 106 29.07 30.69 12.64
N HIS A 107 29.46 29.67 11.87
CA HIS A 107 28.77 29.23 10.65
C HIS A 107 28.10 27.88 10.89
N SER A 108 26.84 27.75 10.49
CA SER A 108 26.17 26.45 10.47
C SER A 108 26.81 25.56 9.39
N PHE A 109 26.61 24.24 9.49
CA PHE A 109 27.11 23.32 8.46
C PHE A 109 26.57 23.67 7.06
N ASP A 110 25.35 24.17 6.98
CA ASP A 110 24.69 24.56 5.73
C ASP A 110 25.28 25.85 5.14
N ASP A 111 25.77 26.76 5.98
CA ASP A 111 26.51 27.94 5.53
C ASP A 111 27.86 27.53 4.92
N VAL A 112 28.58 26.60 5.56
CA VAL A 112 29.85 26.07 5.05
C VAL A 112 29.64 25.34 3.71
N LEU A 113 28.58 24.53 3.61
CA LEU A 113 28.24 23.83 2.37
C LEU A 113 27.90 24.82 1.24
N SER A 114 27.14 25.88 1.55
CA SER A 114 26.78 26.91 0.57
C SER A 114 27.98 27.70 0.07
N GLU A 115 28.94 28.00 0.95
CA GLU A 115 30.17 28.68 0.58
C GLU A 115 31.09 27.81 -0.29
N MET A 116 31.08 26.49 -0.07
CA MET A 116 31.88 25.53 -0.83
C MET A 116 31.16 24.94 -2.06
N GLN A 117 29.94 25.38 -2.38
CA GLN A 117 29.10 24.76 -3.41
C GLN A 117 29.78 24.66 -4.79
N ASN A 118 30.64 25.63 -5.13
CA ASN A 118 31.36 25.69 -6.41
C ASN A 118 32.72 24.95 -6.39
N ASN A 119 33.13 24.40 -5.24
CA ASN A 119 34.36 23.62 -5.14
C ASN A 119 34.06 22.14 -5.44
N GLU A 120 34.39 21.70 -6.66
CA GLU A 120 34.18 20.33 -7.13
C GLU A 120 34.90 19.26 -6.30
N THR A 121 35.97 19.64 -5.58
CA THR A 121 36.73 18.73 -4.72
C THR A 121 36.11 18.61 -3.33
N VAL A 122 35.70 19.72 -2.71
CA VAL A 122 35.27 19.76 -1.30
C VAL A 122 33.77 19.51 -1.14
N SER A 123 32.95 20.02 -2.06
CA SER A 123 31.48 19.94 -1.99
C SER A 123 30.96 18.50 -1.88
N PRO A 124 31.44 17.52 -2.68
CA PRO A 124 30.98 16.13 -2.58
C PRO A 124 31.23 15.51 -1.20
N TRP A 125 32.38 15.83 -0.57
CA TRP A 125 32.72 15.33 0.76
C TRP A 125 31.87 15.96 1.86
N LEU A 126 31.55 17.26 1.74
CA LEU A 126 30.63 17.91 2.67
C LEU A 126 29.20 17.39 2.54
N LEU A 127 28.74 17.10 1.32
CA LEU A 127 27.46 16.44 1.07
C LEU A 127 27.43 15.04 1.69
N ALA A 128 28.51 14.27 1.56
CA ALA A 128 28.65 12.96 2.20
C ALA A 128 28.62 13.08 3.73
N CYS A 129 29.32 14.06 4.31
CA CYS A 129 29.28 14.31 5.75
C CYS A 129 27.88 14.70 6.24
N LYS A 130 27.17 15.57 5.50
CA LYS A 130 25.78 15.93 5.82
C LYS A 130 24.86 14.72 5.76
N ALA A 131 25.01 13.88 4.73
CA ALA A 131 24.22 12.66 4.58
C ALA A 131 24.51 11.63 5.68
N GLN A 132 25.76 11.51 6.11
CA GLN A 132 26.19 10.50 7.09
C GLN A 132 25.96 10.94 8.55
N PHE A 133 26.21 12.21 8.87
CA PHE A 133 26.23 12.70 10.26
C PHE A 133 25.12 13.71 10.57
N GLY A 134 24.36 14.15 9.56
CA GLY A 134 23.27 15.11 9.73
C GLY A 134 22.09 14.55 10.51
N GLN A 135 21.97 13.23 10.57
CA GLN A 135 20.97 12.52 11.34
C GLN A 135 21.61 11.40 12.16
N ARG A 136 21.02 11.09 13.31
CA ARG A 136 21.37 9.95 14.17
C ARG A 136 20.11 9.23 14.61
N PHE A 137 20.25 8.01 15.12
CA PHE A 137 19.16 7.39 15.85
C PHE A 137 18.76 8.26 17.04
N GLY A 138 17.47 8.57 17.14
CA GLY A 138 16.92 9.21 18.31
C GLY A 138 16.91 8.24 19.49
N SER A 139 17.02 8.78 20.70
CA SER A 139 16.63 8.04 21.90
C SER A 139 15.12 7.77 21.89
N VAL A 140 14.67 6.79 22.70
CA VAL A 140 13.24 6.46 22.82
C VAL A 140 12.38 7.70 23.12
N GLN A 141 12.89 8.62 23.95
CA GLN A 141 12.20 9.86 24.29
C GLN A 141 12.13 10.82 23.09
N GLU A 142 13.25 11.04 22.39
CA GLU A 142 13.30 11.94 21.24
C GLU A 142 12.40 11.44 20.09
N VAL A 143 12.43 10.13 19.82
CA VAL A 143 11.58 9.49 18.81
C VAL A 143 10.11 9.66 19.15
N ASN A 144 9.69 9.35 20.39
CA ASN A 144 8.29 9.52 20.77
C ASN A 144 7.85 10.98 20.77
N GLN A 145 8.74 11.93 21.13
CA GLN A 145 8.43 13.37 21.01
C GLN A 145 8.21 13.78 19.56
N MET A 146 9.01 13.27 18.62
CA MET A 146 8.83 13.51 17.18
C MET A 146 7.55 12.87 16.65
N ILE A 147 7.24 11.64 17.05
CA ILE A 147 5.99 10.94 16.69
C ILE A 147 4.78 11.76 17.15
N LEU A 148 4.80 12.23 18.41
CA LEU A 148 3.69 13.00 18.97
C LEU A 148 3.58 14.40 18.36
N SER A 149 4.69 15.03 17.99
CA SER A 149 4.66 16.36 17.36
C SER A 149 4.12 16.32 15.93
N ASP A 150 4.41 15.26 15.18
CA ASP A 150 3.93 15.08 13.81
C ASP A 150 2.49 14.55 13.75
N LEU A 151 2.15 13.57 14.60
CA LEU A 151 0.85 12.88 14.54
C LEU A 151 -0.23 13.50 15.46
N GLY A 152 0.18 14.35 16.39
CA GLY A 152 -0.69 14.96 17.39
C GLY A 152 -1.52 13.92 18.16
N ASN A 153 -2.77 14.29 18.46
CA ASN A 153 -3.69 13.40 19.17
C ASN A 153 -4.23 12.25 18.31
N THR A 154 -4.08 12.28 16.99
CA THR A 154 -4.63 11.21 16.12
C THR A 154 -3.79 9.93 16.13
N GLY A 155 -2.59 9.98 16.73
CA GLY A 155 -1.64 8.87 16.75
C GLY A 155 -1.29 8.38 15.34
N TYR A 156 -0.91 7.11 15.22
CA TYR A 156 -0.47 6.55 13.93
C TYR A 156 -1.61 6.26 12.93
N SER A 157 -2.87 6.55 13.27
CA SER A 157 -4.03 6.17 12.45
C SER A 157 -4.06 6.76 11.04
N PRO A 158 -3.81 8.07 10.81
CA PRO A 158 -3.83 8.62 9.45
C PRO A 158 -2.73 8.00 8.57
N LYS A 159 -1.51 7.89 9.10
CA LYS A 159 -0.37 7.30 8.38
C LYS A 159 -0.58 5.81 8.12
N LEU A 160 -1.12 5.08 9.09
CA LEU A 160 -1.57 3.72 8.93
C LEU A 160 -2.56 3.60 7.77
N TYR A 161 -3.56 4.47 7.67
CA TYR A 161 -4.57 4.37 6.61
C TYR A 161 -4.00 4.64 5.23
N GLU A 162 -3.04 5.57 5.10
CA GLU A 162 -2.33 5.81 3.84
C GLU A 162 -1.56 4.58 3.38
N LYS A 163 -0.77 3.97 4.28
CA LYS A 163 -0.03 2.73 4.01
C LYS A 163 -0.98 1.57 3.73
N TYR A 164 -2.02 1.41 4.56
CA TYR A 164 -3.02 0.37 4.42
C TYR A 164 -3.68 0.46 3.05
N VAL A 165 -4.24 1.61 2.68
CA VAL A 165 -4.85 1.80 1.36
C VAL A 165 -3.85 1.47 0.24
N THR A 166 -2.61 1.91 0.35
CA THR A 166 -1.59 1.69 -0.69
C THR A 166 -1.29 0.20 -0.87
N TYR A 167 -0.87 -0.50 0.18
CA TYR A 167 -0.42 -1.89 0.07
C TYR A 167 -1.58 -2.87 -0.06
N ILE A 168 -2.64 -2.70 0.73
CA ILE A 168 -3.78 -3.64 0.79
C ILE A 168 -4.58 -3.59 -0.50
N GLN A 169 -4.74 -2.42 -1.13
CA GLN A 169 -5.40 -2.33 -2.44
C GLN A 169 -4.64 -3.12 -3.50
N ILE A 170 -3.31 -3.07 -3.51
CA ILE A 170 -2.46 -3.82 -4.47
C ILE A 170 -2.58 -5.32 -4.21
N ILE A 171 -2.37 -5.76 -2.97
CA ILE A 171 -2.43 -7.18 -2.62
C ILE A 171 -3.84 -7.72 -2.88
N ALA A 172 -4.89 -6.97 -2.52
CA ALA A 172 -6.27 -7.38 -2.75
C ALA A 172 -6.58 -7.47 -4.25
N SER A 173 -6.05 -6.56 -5.06
CA SER A 173 -6.17 -6.61 -6.53
C SER A 173 -5.63 -7.93 -7.10
N LEU A 174 -4.53 -8.45 -6.56
CA LEU A 174 -3.98 -9.75 -6.97
C LEU A 174 -4.84 -10.92 -6.48
N ILE A 175 -5.32 -10.86 -5.24
CA ILE A 175 -6.05 -11.95 -4.60
C ILE A 175 -7.50 -12.12 -5.10
N ILE A 176 -8.12 -11.06 -5.63
CA ILE A 176 -9.42 -11.18 -6.32
C ILE A 176 -9.35 -12.25 -7.42
N PHE A 177 -8.21 -12.39 -8.12
CA PHE A 177 -8.08 -13.36 -9.20
C PHE A 177 -8.37 -14.80 -8.76
N PRO A 178 -7.58 -15.44 -7.87
CA PRO A 178 -7.83 -16.81 -7.46
C PRO A 178 -9.20 -16.98 -6.77
N LEU A 179 -9.70 -15.96 -6.08
CA LEU A 179 -10.98 -15.99 -5.37
C LEU A 179 -12.18 -16.07 -6.33
N PHE A 180 -12.21 -15.19 -7.34
CA PHE A 180 -13.26 -15.20 -8.36
C PHE A 180 -13.08 -16.33 -9.37
N LEU A 181 -11.84 -16.76 -9.62
CA LEU A 181 -11.57 -17.94 -10.42
C LEU A 181 -12.21 -19.18 -9.78
N PHE A 182 -11.94 -19.42 -8.49
CA PHE A 182 -12.53 -20.55 -7.78
C PHE A 182 -14.05 -20.45 -7.74
N LEU A 183 -14.57 -19.23 -7.54
CA LEU A 183 -16.01 -18.97 -7.61
C LEU A 183 -16.59 -19.48 -8.93
N PHE A 184 -16.01 -19.18 -10.09
CA PHE A 184 -16.59 -19.58 -11.39
C PHE A 184 -16.26 -21.01 -11.80
N THR A 185 -15.15 -21.59 -11.35
CA THR A 185 -14.74 -22.95 -11.73
C THR A 185 -15.34 -24.04 -10.86
N ARG A 186 -15.77 -23.74 -9.62
CA ARG A 186 -16.36 -24.71 -8.68
C ARG A 186 -17.47 -25.56 -9.32
N ASP A 187 -18.41 -24.93 -10.01
CA ASP A 187 -19.59 -25.63 -10.53
C ASP A 187 -19.27 -26.46 -11.78
N TYR A 188 -18.27 -26.03 -12.56
CA TYR A 188 -17.76 -26.81 -13.70
C TYR A 188 -17.01 -28.05 -13.21
N ARG A 189 -16.19 -27.91 -12.15
CA ARG A 189 -15.42 -29.04 -11.57
C ARG A 189 -16.29 -30.14 -10.99
N HIS A 190 -17.44 -29.79 -10.42
CA HIS A 190 -18.36 -30.76 -9.81
C HIS A 190 -19.46 -31.25 -10.76
N GLY A 191 -19.42 -30.92 -12.05
CA GLY A 191 -20.44 -31.32 -13.02
C GLY A 191 -21.84 -30.77 -12.70
N MET A 192 -21.94 -29.78 -11.80
CA MET A 192 -23.23 -29.25 -11.32
C MET A 192 -23.86 -28.23 -12.27
N TYR A 193 -23.24 -27.98 -13.41
CA TYR A 193 -23.69 -26.96 -14.36
C TYR A 193 -25.14 -27.22 -14.82
N GLU A 194 -25.50 -28.47 -15.12
CA GLU A 194 -26.86 -28.82 -15.58
C GLU A 194 -27.91 -28.53 -14.51
N ILE A 195 -27.62 -28.86 -13.25
CA ILE A 195 -28.53 -28.64 -12.11
C ILE A 195 -28.73 -27.14 -11.88
N VAL A 196 -27.64 -26.35 -11.93
CA VAL A 196 -27.69 -24.88 -11.81
C VAL A 196 -28.49 -24.25 -12.95
N TYR A 197 -28.36 -24.80 -14.17
CA TYR A 197 -29.12 -24.31 -15.32
C TYR A 197 -30.61 -24.67 -15.27
N MET A 198 -30.96 -25.79 -14.66
CA MET A 198 -32.36 -26.24 -14.46
C MET A 198 -33.10 -25.46 -13.36
N GLN A 199 -32.40 -24.70 -12.51
CA GLN A 199 -33.08 -23.93 -11.45
C GLN A 199 -33.96 -22.81 -12.04
N PRO A 200 -35.16 -22.55 -11.45
CA PRO A 200 -36.11 -21.53 -11.90
C PRO A 200 -35.65 -20.08 -11.57
N ILE A 201 -34.35 -19.88 -11.40
CA ILE A 201 -33.74 -18.60 -11.09
C ILE A 201 -33.28 -17.94 -12.38
N ASN A 202 -33.63 -16.66 -12.55
CA ASN A 202 -33.15 -15.82 -13.65
C ASN A 202 -31.61 -15.78 -13.65
N SER A 203 -30.99 -16.03 -14.82
CA SER A 203 -29.53 -16.13 -14.99
C SER A 203 -28.79 -14.91 -14.47
N SER A 204 -29.29 -13.71 -14.74
CA SER A 204 -28.64 -12.47 -14.28
C SER A 204 -28.70 -12.33 -12.76
N LYS A 205 -29.83 -12.73 -12.16
CA LYS A 205 -30.01 -12.72 -10.71
C LYS A 205 -29.10 -13.73 -10.03
N TYR A 206 -28.95 -14.91 -10.61
CA TYR A 206 -28.02 -15.93 -10.13
C TYR A 206 -26.57 -15.43 -10.16
N LEU A 207 -26.13 -14.85 -11.28
CA LEU A 207 -24.78 -14.30 -11.42
C LEU A 207 -24.49 -13.21 -10.38
N ILE A 208 -25.42 -12.26 -10.21
CA ILE A 208 -25.26 -11.16 -9.24
C ILE A 208 -25.15 -11.71 -7.81
N LEU A 209 -26.02 -12.66 -7.43
CA LEU A 209 -25.98 -13.25 -6.09
C LEU A 209 -24.68 -14.00 -5.83
N ARG A 210 -24.17 -14.72 -6.83
CA ARG A 210 -22.88 -15.40 -6.76
C ARG A 210 -21.72 -14.43 -6.64
N TYR A 211 -21.71 -13.38 -7.46
CA TYR A 211 -20.73 -12.30 -7.40
C TYR A 211 -20.71 -11.65 -6.01
N LEU A 212 -21.88 -11.24 -5.51
CA LEU A 212 -22.02 -10.64 -4.18
C LEU A 212 -21.63 -11.60 -3.05
N GLY A 213 -21.86 -12.90 -3.25
CA GLY A 213 -21.48 -13.97 -2.32
C GLY A 213 -19.99 -14.05 -2.05
N ALA A 214 -19.13 -13.71 -3.03
CA ALA A 214 -17.69 -13.56 -2.84
C ALA A 214 -17.27 -12.15 -2.47
N PHE A 215 -17.86 -11.15 -3.12
CA PHE A 215 -17.47 -9.75 -2.98
C PHE A 215 -17.72 -9.23 -1.56
N ILE A 216 -18.89 -9.48 -0.97
CA ILE A 216 -19.24 -8.94 0.34
C ILE A 216 -18.37 -9.52 1.47
N PRO A 217 -18.16 -10.84 1.57
CA PRO A 217 -17.21 -11.39 2.55
C PRO A 217 -15.79 -10.83 2.40
N LEU A 218 -15.31 -10.65 1.17
CA LEU A 218 -14.00 -10.02 0.93
C LEU A 218 -13.99 -8.57 1.43
N MET A 219 -15.01 -7.76 1.13
CA MET A 219 -15.11 -6.38 1.61
C MET A 219 -15.17 -6.29 3.13
N LEU A 220 -15.97 -7.14 3.78
CA LEU A 220 -16.05 -7.18 5.24
C LEU A 220 -14.72 -7.55 5.88
N TYR A 221 -14.00 -8.50 5.29
CA TYR A 221 -12.68 -8.87 5.74
C TYR A 221 -11.65 -7.73 5.56
N LEU A 222 -11.60 -7.10 4.39
CA LEU A 222 -10.70 -5.96 4.13
C LEU A 222 -11.02 -4.75 5.02
N TYR A 223 -12.30 -4.50 5.33
CA TYR A 223 -12.67 -3.45 6.27
C TYR A 223 -12.29 -3.81 7.70
N GLY A 224 -12.63 -5.04 8.13
CA GLY A 224 -12.35 -5.54 9.47
C GLY A 224 -10.86 -5.57 9.80
N LEU A 225 -10.01 -5.98 8.85
CA LEU A 225 -8.56 -5.97 9.04
C LEU A 225 -8.03 -4.55 9.28
N GLY A 226 -8.47 -3.56 8.51
CA GLY A 226 -8.08 -2.15 8.72
C GLY A 226 -8.53 -1.61 10.08
N VAL A 227 -9.75 -1.96 10.51
CA VAL A 227 -10.25 -1.60 11.85
C VAL A 227 -9.43 -2.27 12.95
N ILE A 228 -9.13 -3.57 12.84
CA ILE A 228 -8.33 -4.31 13.83
C ILE A 228 -6.94 -3.70 13.96
N LEU A 229 -6.26 -3.45 12.85
CA LEU A 229 -4.94 -2.81 12.85
C LEU A 229 -4.96 -1.42 13.50
N ASN A 230 -6.02 -0.65 13.24
CA ASN A 230 -6.19 0.65 13.89
C ASN A 230 -6.42 0.53 15.41
N LEU A 231 -7.22 -0.45 15.84
CA LEU A 231 -7.46 -0.71 17.26
C LEU A 231 -6.17 -1.15 17.97
N ILE A 232 -5.32 -1.94 17.32
CA ILE A 232 -4.00 -2.31 17.85
C ILE A 232 -3.14 -1.06 18.04
N SER A 233 -3.08 -0.18 17.03
CA SER A 233 -2.37 1.10 17.14
C SER A 233 -2.89 1.95 18.30
N ALA A 234 -4.21 2.17 18.35
CA ALA A 234 -4.88 2.93 19.40
C ALA A 234 -4.58 2.37 20.80
N ALA A 235 -4.65 1.04 20.97
CA ALA A 235 -4.35 0.38 22.23
C ALA A 235 -2.90 0.64 22.66
N ARG A 236 -1.93 0.62 21.73
CA ARG A 236 -0.53 0.90 22.05
C ARG A 236 -0.34 2.33 22.54
N PHE A 237 -0.88 3.33 21.85
CA PHE A 237 -0.82 4.73 22.27
C PHE A 237 -1.48 4.92 23.66
N ALA A 238 -2.64 4.31 23.89
CA ALA A 238 -3.31 4.34 25.18
C ALA A 238 -2.49 3.68 26.30
N THR A 239 -1.81 2.55 26.03
CA THR A 239 -0.96 1.89 27.04
C THR A 239 0.26 2.71 27.45
N MET A 240 0.69 3.66 26.63
CA MET A 240 1.78 4.60 26.98
C MET A 240 1.29 5.88 27.67
N GLY A 241 -0.03 6.02 27.89
CA GLY A 241 -0.61 7.19 28.53
C GLY A 241 -0.71 8.42 27.62
N TYR A 242 -0.59 8.24 26.30
CA TYR A 242 -0.79 9.33 25.34
C TYR A 242 -2.28 9.59 25.07
N THR A 243 -2.64 10.85 24.91
CA THR A 243 -3.98 11.26 24.48
C THR A 243 -4.20 10.84 23.04
N TYR A 244 -5.24 10.05 22.81
CA TYR A 244 -5.52 9.46 21.50
C TYR A 244 -6.98 9.70 21.07
N GLU A 245 -7.14 10.32 19.90
CA GLU A 245 -8.40 10.58 19.21
C GLU A 245 -8.57 9.55 18.09
N TYR A 246 -9.58 8.68 18.25
CA TYR A 246 -9.85 7.63 17.29
C TYR A 246 -10.28 8.20 15.94
N THR A 247 -9.47 7.97 14.91
CA THR A 247 -9.83 8.28 13.52
C THR A 247 -10.67 7.14 12.95
N LEU A 248 -11.77 7.47 12.26
CA LEU A 248 -12.63 6.46 11.63
C LEU A 248 -12.04 5.98 10.29
N PHE A 249 -11.91 4.67 10.09
CA PHE A 249 -11.36 4.09 8.86
C PHE A 249 -12.31 4.15 7.64
N LEU A 250 -13.63 4.23 7.88
CA LEU A 250 -14.66 4.12 6.84
C LEU A 250 -14.46 5.05 5.63
N PRO A 251 -14.10 6.35 5.78
CA PRO A 251 -13.89 7.24 4.64
C PRO A 251 -12.75 6.78 3.73
N TYR A 252 -11.64 6.31 4.30
CA TYR A 252 -10.52 5.77 3.52
C TYR A 252 -10.93 4.49 2.79
N PHE A 253 -11.66 3.61 3.46
CA PHE A 253 -12.15 2.37 2.85
C PHE A 253 -13.09 2.65 1.66
N MET A 254 -14.08 3.53 1.85
CA MET A 254 -15.08 3.86 0.82
C MET A 254 -14.51 4.68 -0.34
N THR A 255 -13.49 5.49 -0.09
CA THR A 255 -12.84 6.31 -1.13
C THR A 255 -11.85 5.49 -1.95
N TYR A 256 -11.06 4.63 -1.32
CA TYR A 256 -9.93 4.01 -2.03
C TYR A 256 -10.13 2.52 -2.30
N ILE A 257 -10.44 1.73 -1.28
CA ILE A 257 -10.48 0.26 -1.41
C ILE A 257 -11.74 -0.18 -2.14
N PHE A 258 -12.92 0.25 -1.68
CA PHE A 258 -14.19 -0.23 -2.22
C PHE A 258 -14.33 -0.01 -3.74
N PRO A 259 -14.09 1.19 -4.31
CA PRO A 259 -14.26 1.42 -5.75
C PRO A 259 -13.26 0.60 -6.58
N THR A 260 -12.01 0.51 -6.10
CA THR A 260 -10.94 -0.22 -6.79
C THR A 260 -11.25 -1.70 -6.88
N ILE A 261 -11.60 -2.32 -5.75
CA ILE A 261 -11.90 -3.75 -5.72
C ILE A 261 -13.18 -4.05 -6.49
N PHE A 262 -14.22 -3.21 -6.38
CA PHE A 262 -15.46 -3.38 -7.12
C PHE A 262 -15.24 -3.35 -8.65
N PHE A 263 -14.39 -2.45 -9.11
CA PHE A 263 -14.01 -2.37 -10.52
C PHE A 263 -13.24 -3.59 -10.98
N LEU A 264 -12.19 -3.97 -10.26
CA LEU A 264 -11.34 -5.09 -10.66
C LEU A 264 -12.08 -6.43 -10.63
N SER A 265 -12.93 -6.66 -9.63
CA SER A 265 -13.72 -7.90 -9.56
C SER A 265 -14.80 -7.97 -10.63
N SER A 266 -15.43 -6.83 -10.99
CA SER A 266 -16.41 -6.79 -12.08
C SER A 266 -15.75 -6.96 -13.46
N LEU A 267 -14.61 -6.30 -13.70
CA LEU A 267 -13.78 -6.50 -14.90
C LEU A 267 -13.38 -7.97 -15.03
N LEU A 268 -12.83 -8.56 -13.96
CA LEU A 268 -12.40 -9.96 -13.98
C LEU A 268 -13.57 -10.90 -14.28
N THR A 269 -14.75 -10.64 -13.71
CA THR A 269 -15.96 -11.42 -14.00
C THR A 269 -16.31 -11.38 -15.49
N VAL A 270 -16.24 -10.21 -16.13
CA VAL A 270 -16.44 -10.08 -17.58
C VAL A 270 -15.39 -10.86 -18.36
N LEU A 271 -14.11 -10.71 -18.01
CA LEU A 271 -13.00 -11.40 -18.70
C LEU A 271 -13.16 -12.93 -18.64
N ILE A 272 -13.46 -13.48 -17.47
CA ILE A 272 -13.69 -14.91 -17.28
C ILE A 272 -14.84 -15.41 -18.17
N LEU A 273 -15.96 -14.68 -18.23
CA LEU A 273 -17.13 -15.06 -19.03
C LEU A 273 -16.92 -14.90 -20.54
N LEU A 274 -16.12 -13.92 -20.98
CA LEU A 274 -15.81 -13.67 -22.39
C LEU A 274 -14.80 -14.68 -22.93
N ILE A 275 -13.66 -14.81 -22.25
CA ILE A 275 -12.52 -15.59 -22.72
C ILE A 275 -12.77 -17.09 -22.52
N LYS A 276 -13.47 -17.46 -21.44
CA LYS A 276 -13.80 -18.85 -21.06
C LYS A 276 -12.60 -19.78 -20.89
N LYS A 277 -11.38 -19.24 -20.92
CA LYS A 277 -10.10 -19.92 -20.68
C LYS A 277 -9.36 -19.21 -19.56
N VAL A 278 -9.28 -19.84 -18.41
CA VAL A 278 -8.66 -19.27 -17.21
C VAL A 278 -7.19 -18.94 -17.45
N THR A 279 -6.48 -19.86 -18.10
CA THR A 279 -5.07 -19.73 -18.51
C THR A 279 -4.78 -18.46 -19.31
N ALA A 280 -5.74 -17.95 -20.08
CA ALA A 280 -5.59 -16.70 -20.85
C ALA A 280 -6.01 -15.45 -20.06
N VAL A 281 -6.98 -15.56 -19.14
CA VAL A 281 -7.43 -14.42 -18.31
C VAL A 281 -6.35 -14.01 -17.31
N PHE A 282 -5.64 -14.98 -16.73
CA PHE A 282 -4.62 -14.71 -15.72
C PHE A 282 -3.54 -13.71 -16.16
N PRO A 283 -2.75 -13.96 -17.22
CA PRO A 283 -1.68 -13.04 -17.62
C PRO A 283 -2.23 -11.68 -18.02
N LEU A 284 -3.38 -11.63 -18.70
CA LEU A 284 -4.01 -10.37 -19.10
C LEU A 284 -4.40 -9.50 -17.89
N TYR A 285 -5.02 -10.12 -16.88
CA TYR A 285 -5.42 -9.43 -15.66
C TYR A 285 -4.21 -8.97 -14.85
N ILE A 286 -3.18 -9.82 -14.71
CA ILE A 286 -1.96 -9.47 -13.97
C ILE A 286 -1.21 -8.33 -14.65
N ILE A 287 -1.06 -8.35 -15.97
CA ILE A 287 -0.46 -7.23 -16.72
C ILE A 287 -1.26 -5.95 -16.46
N PHE A 288 -2.60 -6.01 -16.52
CA PHE A 288 -3.42 -4.84 -16.21
C PHE A 288 -3.17 -4.30 -14.80
N VAL A 289 -3.10 -5.16 -13.78
CA VAL A 289 -2.80 -4.72 -12.40
C VAL A 289 -1.41 -4.09 -12.32
N ILE A 290 -0.37 -4.75 -12.86
CA ILE A 290 1.02 -4.25 -12.81
C ILE A 290 1.15 -2.88 -13.46
N LEU A 291 0.56 -2.68 -14.65
CA LEU A 291 0.64 -1.40 -15.35
C LEU A 291 -0.04 -0.25 -14.58
N ASN A 292 -1.07 -0.55 -13.78
CA ASN A 292 -1.76 0.43 -12.93
C ASN A 292 -1.05 0.69 -11.60
N VAL A 293 -0.22 -0.25 -11.12
CA VAL A 293 0.63 -0.06 -9.93
C VAL A 293 1.88 0.75 -10.26
N THR A 294 2.43 0.59 -11.48
CA THR A 294 3.72 1.15 -11.88
C THR A 294 3.60 2.13 -13.07
N PRO A 295 2.82 3.22 -12.95
CA PRO A 295 2.59 4.15 -14.06
C PRO A 295 3.87 4.85 -14.55
N ASN A 296 4.89 4.95 -13.68
CA ASN A 296 6.17 5.59 -13.99
C ASN A 296 7.03 4.83 -15.01
N VAL A 297 6.71 3.56 -15.31
CA VAL A 297 7.38 2.78 -16.37
C VAL A 297 7.21 3.42 -17.74
N PHE A 298 6.18 4.26 -17.92
CA PHE A 298 5.91 5.00 -19.15
C PHE A 298 6.62 6.36 -19.24
N GLY A 299 7.54 6.65 -18.30
CA GLY A 299 8.31 7.89 -18.27
C GLY A 299 7.49 9.13 -17.87
N PRO A 300 7.99 10.35 -18.14
CA PRO A 300 7.33 11.61 -17.76
C PRO A 300 5.92 11.78 -18.34
N ASN A 301 5.65 11.14 -19.47
CA ASN A 301 4.34 11.13 -20.13
C ASN A 301 3.34 10.18 -19.46
N GLY A 302 3.72 9.42 -18.43
CA GLY A 302 2.84 8.50 -17.68
C GLY A 302 1.90 9.17 -16.68
N GLY A 303 1.98 10.49 -16.49
CA GLY A 303 1.17 11.21 -15.50
C GLY A 303 -0.34 11.06 -15.70
N TRP A 304 -0.82 10.97 -16.94
CA TRP A 304 -2.24 10.73 -17.22
C TRP A 304 -2.67 9.31 -16.82
N ILE A 305 -1.79 8.30 -16.94
CA ILE A 305 -2.05 6.92 -16.50
C ILE A 305 -2.24 6.90 -14.98
N LYS A 306 -1.42 7.64 -14.24
CA LYS A 306 -1.57 7.80 -12.79
C LYS A 306 -2.92 8.44 -12.42
N ALA A 307 -3.36 9.45 -13.17
CA ALA A 307 -4.64 10.14 -12.92
C ALA A 307 -5.87 9.26 -13.21
N ILE A 308 -5.78 8.39 -14.21
CA ILE A 308 -6.88 7.48 -14.57
C ILE A 308 -6.74 6.11 -13.92
N SER A 309 -5.69 5.79 -13.17
CA SER A 309 -5.51 4.44 -12.60
C SER A 309 -6.64 4.12 -11.60
N PRO A 310 -7.19 2.88 -11.61
CA PRO A 310 -8.08 2.44 -10.54
C PRO A 310 -7.31 2.28 -9.23
N ILE A 311 -6.02 1.92 -9.29
CA ILE A 311 -5.16 1.73 -8.13
C ILE A 311 -4.46 3.06 -7.83
N ILE A 312 -4.88 3.74 -6.77
CA ILE A 312 -4.25 4.95 -6.25
C ILE A 312 -3.34 4.56 -5.08
N ARG A 313 -2.06 4.92 -5.17
CA ARG A 313 -1.08 4.79 -4.10
C ARG A 313 -0.96 6.12 -3.38
N LEU A 314 -1.17 6.13 -2.05
CA LEU A 314 -1.20 7.33 -1.23
C LEU A 314 0.20 7.82 -0.81
N ASP A 315 1.19 6.94 -0.85
CA ASP A 315 2.61 7.23 -0.60
C ASP A 315 3.26 8.17 -1.64
N GLU A 316 2.70 8.26 -2.85
CA GLU A 316 3.23 9.05 -3.97
C GLU A 316 2.28 10.18 -4.44
N VAL A 317 1.25 10.55 -3.68
CA VAL A 317 0.18 11.42 -4.21
C VAL A 317 0.60 12.86 -4.41
N THR A 318 0.65 13.23 -5.69
CA THR A 318 0.58 14.60 -6.20
C THR A 318 -0.76 14.75 -6.93
N GLY A 319 -1.83 15.05 -6.20
CA GLY A 319 -3.17 15.19 -6.78
C GLY A 319 -4.20 15.77 -5.81
N THR A 320 -5.23 16.43 -6.34
CA THR A 320 -6.29 17.02 -5.52
C THR A 320 -7.33 15.96 -5.12
N ILE A 321 -7.94 16.11 -3.94
CA ILE A 321 -9.04 15.25 -3.47
C ILE A 321 -10.18 15.19 -4.50
N GLN A 322 -10.45 16.31 -5.18
CA GLN A 322 -11.49 16.39 -6.21
C GLN A 322 -11.20 15.47 -7.40
N ALA A 323 -9.95 15.41 -7.88
CA ALA A 323 -9.56 14.52 -8.97
C ALA A 323 -9.75 13.04 -8.58
N THR A 324 -9.38 12.68 -7.34
CA THR A 324 -9.62 11.35 -6.77
C THR A 324 -11.11 11.01 -6.78
N MET A 325 -11.98 11.91 -6.31
CA MET A 325 -13.42 11.65 -6.26
C MET A 325 -14.04 11.44 -7.65
N VAL A 326 -13.62 12.22 -8.64
CA VAL A 326 -14.06 12.04 -10.04
C VAL A 326 -13.62 10.69 -10.57
N ASN A 327 -12.36 10.30 -10.36
CA ASN A 327 -11.85 8.97 -10.71
C ASN A 327 -12.70 7.86 -10.08
N ARG A 328 -13.06 7.98 -8.79
CA ARG A 328 -13.87 6.97 -8.09
C ARG A 328 -15.27 6.84 -8.67
N ILE A 329 -15.93 7.95 -8.99
CA ILE A 329 -17.27 7.92 -9.61
C ILE A 329 -17.22 7.20 -10.96
N ILE A 330 -16.21 7.50 -11.80
CA ILE A 330 -16.02 6.85 -13.10
C ILE A 330 -15.89 5.34 -12.93
N TYR A 331 -15.05 4.89 -12.00
CA TYR A 331 -14.83 3.47 -11.77
C TYR A 331 -16.04 2.74 -11.20
N LEU A 332 -16.83 3.37 -10.33
CA LEU A 332 -18.10 2.80 -9.86
C LEU A 332 -19.11 2.63 -11.01
N VAL A 333 -19.23 3.62 -11.90
CA VAL A 333 -20.11 3.54 -13.07
C VAL A 333 -19.64 2.45 -14.03
N LEU A 334 -18.34 2.38 -14.33
CA LEU A 334 -17.76 1.33 -15.17
C LEU A 334 -17.97 -0.07 -14.57
N SER A 335 -17.85 -0.22 -13.24
CA SER A 335 -18.10 -1.48 -12.55
C SER A 335 -19.54 -1.98 -12.77
N MET A 336 -20.51 -1.07 -12.65
CA MET A 336 -21.92 -1.37 -12.88
C MET A 336 -22.17 -1.77 -14.35
N ALA A 337 -21.52 -1.07 -15.29
CA ALA A 337 -21.58 -1.41 -16.71
C ALA A 337 -20.99 -2.80 -16.99
N PHE A 338 -19.85 -3.14 -16.39
CA PHE A 338 -19.24 -4.46 -16.50
C PHE A 338 -20.12 -5.56 -15.91
N LEU A 339 -20.73 -5.36 -14.74
CA LEU A 339 -21.68 -6.32 -14.20
C LEU A 339 -22.92 -6.51 -15.09
N ALA A 340 -23.43 -5.44 -15.69
CA ALA A 340 -24.54 -5.52 -16.64
C ALA A 340 -24.14 -6.31 -17.91
N VAL A 341 -22.93 -6.08 -18.42
CA VAL A 341 -22.36 -6.83 -19.56
C VAL A 341 -22.17 -8.30 -19.19
N ALA A 342 -21.60 -8.59 -18.03
CA ALA A 342 -21.44 -9.95 -17.50
C ALA A 342 -22.79 -10.67 -17.42
N CYS A 343 -23.84 -10.01 -16.92
CA CYS A 343 -25.20 -10.55 -16.88
C CYS A 343 -25.74 -10.91 -18.26
N LYS A 344 -25.50 -10.06 -19.28
CA LYS A 344 -25.91 -10.31 -20.66
C LYS A 344 -25.16 -11.51 -21.26
N ILE A 345 -23.84 -11.58 -21.05
CA ILE A 345 -23.00 -12.70 -21.53
C ILE A 345 -23.43 -14.01 -20.88
N TYR A 346 -23.63 -14.00 -19.56
CA TYR A 346 -24.05 -15.18 -18.79
C TYR A 346 -25.44 -15.67 -19.22
N LYS A 347 -26.38 -14.76 -19.52
CA LYS A 347 -27.70 -15.14 -20.05
C LYS A 347 -27.58 -15.89 -21.39
N ARG A 348 -26.68 -15.46 -22.28
CA ARG A 348 -26.41 -16.14 -23.57
C ARG A 348 -25.71 -17.48 -23.40
N LEU A 349 -24.81 -17.59 -22.42
CA LEU A 349 -24.13 -18.84 -22.05
C LEU A 349 -25.12 -19.90 -21.56
N LYS A 350 -26.08 -19.52 -20.71
CA LYS A 350 -27.12 -20.44 -20.21
C LYS A 350 -27.95 -21.08 -21.33
N THR A 351 -28.10 -20.39 -22.46
CA THR A 351 -28.86 -20.90 -23.62
C THR A 351 -28.04 -21.77 -24.59
N ASP A 352 -26.70 -21.77 -24.50
CA ASP A 352 -25.80 -22.51 -25.41
C ASP A 352 -24.84 -23.40 -24.58
N LEU A 353 -25.35 -24.58 -24.15
CA LEU A 353 -24.68 -25.52 -23.23
C LEU A 353 -23.36 -26.12 -23.75
N ARG A 354 -23.03 -25.97 -25.05
CA ARG A 354 -21.82 -26.55 -25.64
C ARG A 354 -20.51 -25.80 -25.32
N LYS A 355 -20.55 -24.71 -24.55
CA LYS A 355 -19.39 -23.81 -24.33
C LYS A 355 -19.15 -23.48 -22.85
N GLY A 356 -18.79 -24.48 -22.06
CA GLY A 356 -18.37 -24.31 -20.66
C GLY A 356 -17.05 -23.54 -20.49
N ILE A 357 -16.77 -23.07 -19.27
CA ILE A 357 -15.48 -22.45 -18.92
C ILE A 357 -14.45 -23.56 -18.74
N THR A 358 -13.38 -23.51 -19.51
CA THR A 358 -12.26 -24.46 -19.43
C THR A 358 -11.13 -23.84 -18.61
N ILE A 359 -10.49 -24.68 -17.77
CA ILE A 359 -9.33 -24.28 -16.98
C ILE A 359 -8.11 -24.22 -17.89
#